data_AF-A0A9D0VG87-F1
#
_entry.id   AF-A0A9D0VG87-F1
#
_cell.length_a   1.000
_cell.length_b   1.000
_cell.length_c   1.000
_cell.angle_alpha   90.00
_cell.angle_beta   90.00
_cell.angle_gamma   90.00
#
_symmetry.space_group_name_H-M   'P 1'
#
loop_
_entity.id
_entity.type
_entity.pdbx_description
1 polymer ?
#
loop_
_entity_poly.entity_id
_entity_poly.type
_entity_poly.pdbx_seq_one_letter_code
_entity_poly.pdbx_strand_id
1 'polypeptide(L)'
;MRAGLVWFAVVVGLGACSGGGELSDKIGEGPVLDCPEGGCSLSCDEPSCSISCEGGGCAIDCSGEDCVVDCPAGGCNVTCTATSCLTSCADGGCNVNCSGSESCVIDECSDTCALSCGGAATCDSACGVMDACLTN
;
A
#
# COMPACT_ATOMS: atom_id res chain seq x y z
N MET A 1 7.87 -35.13 -49.41
CA MET A 1 7.93 -33.89 -48.60
C MET A 1 6.77 -33.92 -47.61
N ARG A 2 6.96 -34.57 -46.45
CA ARG A 2 5.94 -34.70 -45.40
C ARG A 2 6.62 -34.80 -44.04
N ALA A 3 5.96 -34.19 -43.04
CA ALA A 3 6.15 -34.30 -41.59
C ALA A 3 7.45 -33.68 -41.03
N GLY A 4 7.45 -32.67 -40.17
CA GLY A 4 6.42 -32.23 -39.22
C GLY A 4 6.52 -33.06 -37.94
N LEU A 5 7.32 -32.60 -36.96
CA LEU A 5 7.09 -32.77 -35.52
C LEU A 5 8.14 -31.94 -34.76
N VAL A 6 7.81 -30.69 -34.44
CA VAL A 6 8.55 -29.89 -33.47
C VAL A 6 8.07 -30.37 -32.10
N TRP A 7 8.99 -30.86 -31.28
CA TRP A 7 8.72 -31.35 -29.93
C TRP A 7 8.19 -30.20 -29.06
N PHE A 8 6.88 -30.17 -28.82
CA PHE A 8 6.28 -29.37 -27.76
C PHE A 8 6.58 -30.04 -26.42
N ALA A 9 7.59 -29.53 -25.70
CA ALA A 9 7.67 -29.76 -24.27
C ALA A 9 6.64 -28.84 -23.60
N VAL A 10 5.48 -29.41 -23.26
CA VAL A 10 4.52 -28.81 -22.33
C VAL A 10 5.21 -28.80 -20.96
N VAL A 11 5.79 -27.66 -20.61
CA VAL A 11 6.14 -27.37 -19.21
C VAL A 11 4.87 -26.88 -18.53
N VAL A 12 4.37 -27.73 -17.64
CA VAL A 12 3.26 -27.46 -16.74
C VAL A 12 3.63 -26.23 -15.91
N GLY A 13 2.93 -25.13 -16.13
CA GLY A 13 3.02 -23.93 -15.30
C GLY A 13 2.55 -24.26 -13.90
N LEU A 14 3.50 -24.57 -13.02
CA LEU A 14 3.32 -24.42 -11.59
C LEU A 14 3.26 -22.91 -11.33
N GLY A 15 2.05 -22.44 -11.04
CA GLY A 15 1.82 -21.08 -10.57
C GLY A 15 2.61 -20.85 -9.29
N ALA A 16 3.76 -20.20 -9.44
CA ALA A 16 4.38 -19.48 -8.35
C ALA A 16 3.70 -18.11 -8.30
N CYS A 17 3.19 -17.73 -7.14
CA CYS A 17 2.76 -16.36 -6.87
C CYS A 17 3.98 -15.45 -7.06
N SER A 18 4.09 -14.85 -8.25
CA SER A 18 5.03 -13.78 -8.54
C SER A 18 4.38 -12.46 -8.12
N GLY A 19 4.18 -12.29 -6.81
CA GLY A 19 3.91 -10.98 -6.21
C GLY A 19 5.23 -10.36 -5.78
N GLY A 20 6.19 -10.25 -6.70
CA GLY A 20 7.36 -9.41 -6.51
C GLY A 20 7.00 -8.02 -6.99
N GLY A 21 6.21 -7.31 -6.20
CA GLY A 21 5.94 -5.89 -6.40
C GLY A 21 7.16 -5.09 -5.94
N GLU A 22 8.23 -5.07 -6.73
CA GLU A 22 9.16 -3.94 -6.64
C GLU A 22 8.46 -2.76 -7.32
N LEU A 23 7.50 -2.16 -6.61
CA LEU A 23 6.89 -0.89 -6.97
C LEU A 23 7.91 0.22 -6.69
N SER A 24 9.06 0.19 -7.37
CA SER A 24 9.93 1.36 -7.51
C SER A 24 9.37 2.28 -8.60
N ASP A 25 8.06 2.52 -8.58
CA ASP A 25 7.44 3.58 -9.36
C ASP A 25 7.78 4.89 -8.67
N LYS A 26 8.76 5.57 -9.28
CA LYS A 26 9.13 6.98 -9.11
C LYS A 26 7.98 7.80 -8.50
N ILE A 27 7.96 7.92 -7.17
CA ILE A 27 7.02 8.82 -6.52
C ILE A 27 7.55 10.23 -6.76
N GLY A 28 6.65 11.05 -7.28
CA GLY A 28 6.92 12.35 -7.89
C GLY A 28 7.66 13.32 -6.99
N GLU A 29 8.01 14.46 -7.58
CA GLU A 29 8.77 15.59 -7.04
C GLU A 29 8.24 16.25 -5.73
N GLY A 30 7.51 15.54 -4.86
CA GLY A 30 6.99 16.02 -3.58
C GLY A 30 7.95 15.89 -2.38
N PRO A 31 7.56 16.43 -1.21
CA PRO A 31 8.35 16.33 0.01
C PRO A 31 8.43 14.89 0.52
N VAL A 32 9.67 14.41 0.71
CA VAL A 32 9.95 13.14 1.39
C VAL A 32 10.09 13.41 2.88
N LEU A 33 9.21 12.81 3.68
CA LEU A 33 9.17 12.97 5.14
C LEU A 33 9.66 11.67 5.78
N ASP A 34 10.86 11.70 6.36
CA ASP A 34 11.50 10.53 6.97
C ASP A 34 11.53 10.63 8.50
N CYS A 35 11.08 9.58 9.18
CA CYS A 35 11.07 9.45 10.63
C CYS A 35 11.69 8.11 11.07
N PRO A 36 13.02 8.07 11.25
CA PRO A 36 13.72 6.84 11.57
C PRO A 36 13.55 6.42 13.03
N GLU A 37 13.31 7.37 13.94
CA GLU A 37 13.13 7.10 15.38
C GLU A 37 11.71 6.65 15.74
N GLY A 38 10.75 6.84 14.83
CA GLY A 38 9.33 6.58 15.09
C GLY A 38 8.65 7.66 15.93
N GLY A 39 7.34 7.53 16.15
CA GLY A 39 6.57 8.46 16.98
C GLY A 39 6.40 9.87 16.40
N CYS A 40 6.69 10.08 15.10
CA CYS A 40 6.55 11.37 14.46
C CYS A 40 5.09 11.68 14.09
N SER A 41 4.77 12.96 14.03
CA SER A 41 3.53 13.47 13.42
C SER A 41 3.88 14.18 12.12
N LEU A 42 3.43 13.62 11.01
CA LEU A 42 3.74 14.07 9.66
C LEU A 42 2.43 14.45 8.97
N SER A 43 2.38 15.64 8.39
CA SER A 43 1.21 16.10 7.65
C SER A 43 1.66 16.60 6.30
N CYS A 44 0.97 16.18 5.25
CA CYS A 44 1.33 16.50 3.89
C CYS A 44 0.08 16.93 3.10
N ASP A 45 0.09 18.20 2.71
CA ASP A 45 -0.96 18.85 1.92
C ASP A 45 -0.54 19.09 0.45
N GLU A 46 0.65 18.62 0.08
CA GLU A 46 1.16 18.69 -1.29
C GLU A 46 0.47 17.64 -2.18
N PRO A 47 0.39 17.85 -3.50
CA PRO A 47 -0.31 16.94 -4.41
C PRO A 47 0.31 15.54 -4.41
N SER A 48 1.62 15.40 -4.20
CA SER A 48 2.30 14.12 -4.08
C SER A 48 3.15 14.10 -2.81
N CYS A 49 3.01 13.06 -1.99
CA CYS A 49 3.71 12.93 -0.72
C CYS A 49 4.31 11.53 -0.55
N SER A 50 5.54 11.48 -0.04
CA SER A 50 6.21 10.22 0.32
C SER A 50 6.65 10.28 1.77
N ILE A 51 6.14 9.37 2.60
CA ILE A 51 6.43 9.34 4.03
C ILE A 51 7.05 8.00 4.39
N SER A 52 8.17 8.02 5.09
CA SER A 52 8.86 6.85 5.61
C SER A 52 8.91 6.92 7.13
N CYS A 53 8.40 5.89 7.82
CA CYS A 53 8.40 5.75 9.26
C CYS A 53 9.06 4.42 9.65
N GLU A 54 10.39 4.38 9.66
CA GLU A 54 11.14 3.18 10.02
C GLU A 54 11.00 2.80 11.50
N GLY A 55 10.85 3.76 12.42
CA GLY A 55 10.77 3.47 13.85
C GLY A 55 9.37 3.07 14.35
N GLY A 56 8.36 3.14 13.49
CA GLY A 56 6.97 2.83 13.81
C GLY A 56 6.28 3.89 14.68
N GLY A 57 4.98 3.70 14.95
CA GLY A 57 4.23 4.60 15.83
C GLY A 57 4.02 6.02 15.28
N CYS A 58 4.18 6.25 13.98
CA CYS A 58 3.98 7.57 13.39
C CYS A 58 2.49 7.87 13.16
N ALA A 59 2.11 9.14 13.31
CA ALA A 59 0.82 9.68 12.89
C ALA A 59 1.02 10.45 11.59
N ILE A 60 0.30 10.08 10.55
CA ILE A 60 0.51 10.55 9.18
C ILE A 60 -0.82 11.03 8.64
N ASP A 61 -0.87 12.29 8.21
CA ASP A 61 -2.07 12.91 7.65
C ASP A 61 -1.78 13.36 6.22
N CYS A 62 -2.52 12.81 5.26
CA CYS A 62 -2.34 13.07 3.85
C CYS A 62 -3.61 13.66 3.24
N SER A 63 -3.48 14.89 2.74
CA SER A 63 -4.57 15.68 2.12
C SER A 63 -4.37 15.95 0.63
N GLY A 64 -3.28 15.43 0.05
CA GLY A 64 -2.88 15.62 -1.34
C GLY A 64 -3.73 14.88 -2.39
N GLU A 65 -3.15 14.65 -3.57
CA GLU A 65 -3.75 13.76 -4.59
C GLU A 65 -3.21 12.34 -4.44
N ASP A 66 -1.89 12.19 -4.29
CA ASP A 66 -1.21 10.91 -4.15
C ASP A 66 -0.37 10.89 -2.86
N CYS A 67 -0.64 9.91 -2.00
CA CYS A 67 0.11 9.72 -0.76
C CYS A 67 0.65 8.29 -0.67
N VAL A 68 1.95 8.19 -0.44
CA VAL A 68 2.61 6.91 -0.21
C VAL A 68 3.32 6.90 1.13
N VAL A 69 3.01 5.86 1.91
CA VAL A 69 3.47 5.71 3.28
C VAL A 69 4.15 4.36 3.46
N ASP A 70 5.41 4.40 3.85
CA ASP A 70 6.19 3.23 4.24
C ASP A 70 6.35 3.20 5.76
N CYS A 71 5.84 2.15 6.41
CA CYS A 71 5.92 1.95 7.84
C CYS A 71 6.37 0.51 8.16
N PRO A 72 7.65 0.18 7.91
CA PRO A 72 8.13 -1.18 8.06
C PRO A 72 8.00 -1.68 9.49
N ALA A 73 8.36 -0.90 10.52
CA ALA A 73 8.26 -1.33 11.93
C ALA A 73 6.82 -1.32 12.50
N GLY A 74 5.84 -0.89 11.72
CA GLY A 74 4.45 -0.99 12.10
C GLY A 74 3.96 0.06 13.11
N GLY A 75 2.72 -0.09 13.57
CA GLY A 75 2.12 0.82 14.56
C GLY A 75 1.80 2.22 14.01
N CYS A 76 1.84 2.44 12.71
CA CYS A 76 1.53 3.74 12.11
C CYS A 76 0.02 4.00 12.05
N ASN A 77 -0.38 5.25 12.26
CA ASN A 77 -1.73 5.73 12.06
C ASN A 77 -1.73 6.66 10.84
N VAL A 78 -2.39 6.23 9.77
CA VAL A 78 -2.42 6.94 8.49
C VAL A 78 -3.86 7.40 8.25
N THR A 79 -4.07 8.71 8.28
CA THR A 79 -5.30 9.33 7.81
C THR A 79 -5.07 9.79 6.38
N CYS A 80 -5.82 9.23 5.45
CA CYS A 80 -5.71 9.59 4.06
C CYS A 80 -7.03 10.17 3.55
N THR A 81 -6.98 11.42 3.14
CA THR A 81 -8.07 12.12 2.46
C THR A 81 -7.72 12.40 1.00
N ALA A 82 -6.54 11.96 0.58
CA ALA A 82 -6.08 12.03 -0.79
C ALA A 82 -6.84 11.10 -1.73
N THR A 83 -6.78 11.37 -3.03
CA THR A 83 -7.43 10.54 -4.06
C THR A 83 -6.84 9.13 -4.09
N SER A 84 -5.51 9.02 -4.02
CA SER A 84 -4.77 7.77 -4.04
C SER A 84 -3.92 7.63 -2.79
N CYS A 85 -4.07 6.51 -2.09
CA CYS A 85 -3.34 6.22 -0.86
C CYS A 85 -2.73 4.83 -0.95
N LEU A 86 -1.40 4.76 -0.93
CA LEU A 86 -0.63 3.52 -0.85
C LEU A 86 0.07 3.45 0.50
N THR A 87 -0.07 2.34 1.21
CA THR A 87 0.57 2.16 2.51
C THR A 87 1.24 0.80 2.62
N SER A 88 2.44 0.74 3.16
CA SER A 88 3.21 -0.48 3.35
C SER A 88 3.52 -0.65 4.84
N CYS A 89 3.17 -1.81 5.40
CA CYS A 89 3.26 -2.08 6.84
C CYS A 89 3.80 -3.48 7.13
N ALA A 90 5.12 -3.66 6.97
CA ALA A 90 5.77 -4.96 7.08
C ALA A 90 5.55 -5.64 8.44
N ASP A 91 5.74 -4.96 9.58
CA ASP A 91 5.56 -5.54 10.93
C ASP A 91 4.10 -5.48 11.44
N GLY A 92 3.16 -4.96 10.64
CA GLY A 92 1.75 -4.83 11.02
C GLY A 92 1.46 -3.73 12.06
N GLY A 93 0.33 -3.80 12.76
CA GLY A 93 -0.06 -2.77 13.74
C GLY A 93 -0.51 -1.44 13.12
N CYS A 94 -0.63 -1.34 11.80
CA CYS A 94 -1.01 -0.11 11.13
C CYS A 94 -2.51 0.12 11.15
N ASN A 95 -2.91 1.38 11.30
CA ASN A 95 -4.29 1.82 11.21
C ASN A 95 -4.40 2.85 10.08
N VAL A 96 -4.97 2.42 8.96
CA VAL A 96 -5.16 3.25 7.77
C VAL A 96 -6.63 3.62 7.68
N ASN A 97 -6.91 4.91 7.68
CA ASN A 97 -8.25 5.46 7.55
C ASN A 97 -8.32 6.35 6.31
N CYS A 98 -8.93 5.80 5.27
CA CYS A 98 -9.25 6.51 4.05
C CYS A 98 -10.65 7.12 4.17
N SER A 99 -10.76 8.43 3.99
CA SER A 99 -12.04 9.16 4.08
C SER A 99 -12.27 9.96 2.81
N GLY A 100 -13.05 9.39 1.87
CA GLY A 100 -13.35 10.02 0.58
C GLY A 100 -12.27 9.84 -0.50
N SER A 101 -11.25 9.03 -0.23
CA SER A 101 -10.25 8.61 -1.22
C SER A 101 -10.87 7.77 -2.33
N GLU A 102 -10.35 7.84 -3.55
CA GLU A 102 -10.84 6.99 -4.65
C GLU A 102 -10.15 5.63 -4.62
N SER A 103 -8.85 5.60 -4.32
CA SER A 103 -8.01 4.40 -4.18
C SER A 103 -7.31 4.35 -2.83
N CYS A 104 -7.45 3.25 -2.11
CA CYS A 104 -6.82 3.03 -0.82
C CYS A 104 -6.27 1.60 -0.74
N VAL A 105 -4.94 1.45 -0.79
CA VAL A 105 -4.28 0.15 -0.92
C VAL A 105 -3.22 -0.02 0.15
N ILE A 106 -3.23 -1.18 0.81
CA ILE A 106 -2.13 -1.62 1.67
C ILE A 106 -1.36 -2.73 0.97
N ASP A 107 -0.12 -2.45 0.55
CA ASP A 107 0.70 -3.39 -0.23
C ASP A 107 1.32 -4.48 0.63
N GLU A 108 1.77 -4.13 1.85
CA GLU A 108 2.37 -5.09 2.79
C GLU A 108 1.70 -5.03 4.16
N CYS A 109 1.33 -6.19 4.70
CA CYS A 109 0.78 -6.33 6.06
C CYS A 109 0.97 -7.75 6.60
N SER A 110 1.64 -7.89 7.75
CA SER A 110 1.93 -9.21 8.33
C SER A 110 0.93 -9.74 9.37
N ASP A 111 0.46 -8.91 10.32
CA ASP A 111 -0.25 -9.46 11.51
C ASP A 111 -1.52 -8.71 11.93
N THR A 112 -1.46 -7.40 12.19
CA THR A 112 -2.60 -6.63 12.76
C THR A 112 -2.78 -5.28 12.08
N CYS A 113 -3.41 -5.26 10.92
CA CYS A 113 -3.69 -4.02 10.21
C CYS A 113 -5.19 -3.70 10.25
N ALA A 114 -5.52 -2.45 10.56
CA ALA A 114 -6.87 -1.92 10.49
C ALA A 114 -6.97 -0.99 9.28
N LEU A 115 -7.67 -1.42 8.24
CA LEU A 115 -7.96 -0.60 7.07
C LEU A 115 -9.42 -0.17 7.10
N SER A 116 -9.68 1.13 7.09
CA SER A 116 -11.00 1.72 6.94
C SER A 116 -11.06 2.45 5.60
N CYS A 117 -11.85 1.95 4.66
CA CYS A 117 -11.90 2.49 3.30
C CYS A 117 -12.77 3.75 3.17
N GLY A 118 -13.66 4.03 4.13
CA GLY A 118 -14.51 5.23 4.18
C GLY A 118 -15.30 5.55 2.90
N GLY A 119 -15.61 4.54 2.07
CA GLY A 119 -16.31 4.70 0.81
C GLY A 119 -15.43 4.77 -0.44
N ALA A 120 -14.14 4.44 -0.33
CA ALA A 120 -13.24 4.39 -1.48
C ALA A 120 -13.72 3.44 -2.58
N ALA A 121 -13.54 3.85 -3.84
CA ALA A 121 -13.96 3.07 -5.00
C ALA A 121 -13.14 1.78 -5.12
N THR A 122 -11.84 1.87 -4.84
CA THR A 122 -10.91 0.74 -4.77
C THR A 122 -10.30 0.69 -3.37
N CYS A 123 -10.48 -0.43 -2.70
CA CYS A 123 -9.89 -0.66 -1.40
C CYS A 123 -9.32 -2.08 -1.32
N ASP A 124 -8.00 -2.17 -1.17
CA ASP A 124 -7.29 -3.45 -1.14
C ASP A 124 -6.32 -3.50 0.04
N SER A 125 -6.14 -4.66 0.63
CA SER A 125 -5.08 -4.86 1.63
C SER A 125 -4.50 -6.26 1.53
N ALA A 126 -3.18 -6.33 1.60
CA ALA A 126 -2.44 -7.59 1.69
C ALA A 126 -2.84 -8.45 2.91
N CYS A 127 -3.41 -7.83 3.95
CA CYS A 127 -3.90 -8.53 5.15
C CYS A 127 -5.25 -9.26 4.93
N GLY A 128 -5.90 -9.11 3.78
CA GLY A 128 -7.20 -9.72 3.50
C GLY A 128 -8.31 -9.05 4.33
N VAL A 129 -8.97 -8.07 3.73
CA VAL A 129 -10.04 -7.27 4.36
C VAL A 129 -11.04 -8.12 5.16
N MET A 130 -11.02 -7.96 6.49
CA MET A 130 -12.17 -8.29 7.33
C MET A 130 -12.94 -6.99 7.52
N ASP A 131 -14.06 -6.85 6.81
CA ASP A 131 -15.09 -5.81 7.04
C ASP A 131 -14.88 -4.43 6.38
N ALA A 132 -14.96 -4.29 5.03
CA ALA A 132 -15.26 -2.97 4.44
C ALA A 132 -15.77 -2.96 2.98
N CYS A 133 -15.49 -3.96 2.14
CA CYS A 133 -16.02 -3.97 0.76
C CYS A 133 -17.48 -4.45 0.70
N LEU A 134 -18.36 -3.90 1.55
CA LEU A 134 -19.80 -3.95 1.33
C LEU A 134 -20.17 -2.75 0.44
N THR A 135 -20.05 -2.97 -0.87
CA THR A 135 -20.75 -2.16 -1.87
C THR A 135 -22.25 -2.28 -1.59
N ASN A 136 -22.91 -1.19 -1.20
CA ASN A 136 -24.36 -1.09 -1.32
C ASN A 136 -24.73 -0.57 -2.70
#